data_AF-A0A7W8JFL0-F1
#
_entry.id   AF-A0A7W8JFL0-F1
#
_cell.length_a   1.000
_cell.length_b   1.000
_cell.length_c   1.000
_cell.angle_alpha   90.00
_cell.angle_beta   90.00
_cell.angle_gamma   90.00
#
_symmetry.space_group_name_H-M   'P 1'
#
loop_
_entity.id
_entity.type
_entity.pdbx_description
1 polymer ?
#
loop_
_entity_poly.entity_id
_entity_poly.type
_entity_poly.pdbx_seq_one_letter_code
_entity_poly.pdbx_strand_id
1 'polypeptide(L)'
;MTAICKADYYYGALLSALVNGGLAPALFEKENESRQIYTVTTNKDDYIIYAKYHTTPSGSEDFTWSFTFSDNEIQEIINVHENHSDKTLIFAFICGQKQVSDNNQIIAIVRWDEFVACVDVNKQQFRGTPRLSVKVVKGSPRFRIYGSKRADLLDGKDNTIRIERNRLREL
;
A
#
# COMPACT_ATOMS: atom_id res chain seq x y z
N MET A 1 19.95 15.09 -20.42
CA MET A 1 18.55 14.63 -20.64
C MET A 1 18.17 13.83 -19.42
N THR A 2 17.15 14.27 -18.68
CA THR A 2 16.70 13.56 -17.48
C THR A 2 15.63 12.55 -17.89
N ALA A 3 15.84 11.27 -17.61
CA ALA A 3 14.86 10.22 -17.89
C ALA A 3 13.93 10.07 -16.67
N ILE A 4 12.62 10.04 -16.93
CA ILE A 4 11.60 9.76 -15.92
C ILE A 4 11.33 8.26 -15.97
N CYS A 5 11.45 7.57 -14.83
CA CYS A 5 11.13 6.15 -14.77
C CYS A 5 9.65 5.94 -14.37
N LYS A 6 9.18 4.70 -14.55
CA LYS A 6 7.79 4.34 -14.23
C LYS A 6 7.45 4.60 -12.76
N ALA A 7 8.41 4.36 -11.86
CA ALA A 7 8.23 4.61 -10.44
C ALA A 7 7.96 6.10 -10.14
N ASP A 8 8.67 7.02 -10.80
CA ASP A 8 8.48 8.46 -10.62
C ASP A 8 7.05 8.90 -10.95
N TYR A 9 6.41 8.27 -11.95
CA TYR A 9 5.02 8.54 -12.29
C TYR A 9 4.06 8.19 -11.14
N TYR A 10 4.17 6.97 -10.60
CA TYR A 10 3.23 6.49 -9.57
C TYR A 10 3.47 7.14 -8.21
N TYR A 11 4.74 7.27 -7.81
CA TYR A 11 5.10 7.96 -6.58
C TYR A 11 4.80 9.46 -6.67
N GLY A 12 4.98 10.07 -7.85
CA GLY A 12 4.53 11.43 -8.13
C GLY A 12 3.01 11.59 -8.00
N ALA A 13 2.22 10.60 -8.42
CA ALA A 13 0.77 10.63 -8.22
C ALA A 13 0.36 10.59 -6.74
N LEU A 14 1.03 9.76 -5.92
CA LEU A 14 0.83 9.77 -4.47
C LEU A 14 1.21 11.11 -3.84
N LEU A 15 2.38 11.65 -4.18
CA LEU A 15 2.83 12.96 -3.72
C LEU A 15 1.84 14.07 -4.11
N SER A 16 1.37 14.08 -5.36
CA SER A 16 0.36 15.03 -5.83
C SER A 16 -0.93 14.90 -5.03
N ALA A 17 -1.39 13.69 -4.73
CA ALA A 17 -2.59 13.46 -3.93
C ALA A 17 -2.43 13.95 -2.48
N LEU A 18 -1.26 13.75 -1.86
CA LEU A 18 -0.93 14.25 -0.53
C LEU A 18 -0.90 15.80 -0.51
N VAL A 19 -0.16 16.42 -1.42
CA VAL A 19 0.00 17.88 -1.51
C VAL A 19 -1.34 18.56 -1.82
N ASN A 20 -2.12 18.02 -2.76
CA ASN A 20 -3.46 18.55 -3.07
C ASN A 20 -4.44 18.37 -1.90
N GLY A 21 -4.18 17.43 -0.99
CA GLY A 21 -4.89 17.27 0.28
C GLY A 21 -4.48 18.27 1.36
N GLY A 22 -3.52 19.17 1.08
CA GLY A 22 -2.99 20.14 2.04
C GLY A 22 -1.87 19.60 2.93
N LEU A 23 -1.33 18.42 2.62
CA LEU A 23 -0.27 17.79 3.40
C LEU A 23 1.11 18.20 2.86
N ALA A 24 2.12 18.20 3.72
CA ALA A 24 3.50 18.51 3.38
C ALA A 24 4.38 17.25 3.48
N PRO A 25 4.34 16.33 2.49
CA PRO A 25 5.16 15.13 2.53
C PRO A 25 6.64 15.45 2.33
N ALA A 26 7.49 14.87 3.18
CA ALA A 26 8.93 14.85 3.00
C ALA A 26 9.39 13.44 2.65
N LEU A 27 10.19 13.30 1.58
CA LEU A 27 10.82 12.04 1.23
C LEU A 27 11.81 11.68 2.33
N PHE A 28 11.51 10.62 3.06
CA PHE A 28 12.36 10.13 4.13
C PHE A 28 13.51 9.32 3.54
N GLU A 29 13.21 8.45 2.58
CA GLU A 29 14.19 7.57 2.00
C GLU A 29 13.82 7.08 0.59
N LYS A 30 14.84 6.97 -0.26
CA LYS A 30 14.78 6.44 -1.62
C LYS A 30 15.85 5.37 -1.80
N GLU A 31 15.67 4.19 -1.22
CA GLU A 31 16.65 3.11 -1.39
C GLU A 31 16.55 2.41 -2.75
N ASN A 32 15.39 2.39 -3.42
CA ASN A 32 15.22 1.68 -4.69
C ASN A 32 13.97 2.11 -5.49
N GLU A 33 13.79 1.54 -6.69
CA GLU A 33 12.62 1.78 -7.54
C GLU A 33 11.35 1.03 -7.07
N SER A 34 11.48 0.04 -6.16
CA SER A 34 10.36 -0.83 -5.75
C SER A 34 9.52 -0.28 -4.59
N ARG A 35 10.04 0.68 -3.82
CA ARG A 35 9.33 1.35 -2.70
C ARG A 35 9.79 2.80 -2.52
N GLN A 36 8.97 3.64 -1.88
CA GLN A 36 9.37 4.93 -1.31
C GLN A 36 8.83 5.07 0.11
N ILE A 37 9.57 5.77 0.98
CA ILE A 37 9.09 6.10 2.32
C ILE A 37 8.99 7.62 2.46
N TYR A 38 7.84 8.08 2.92
CA TYR A 38 7.60 9.49 3.23
C TYR A 38 7.31 9.68 4.71
N THR A 39 7.60 10.87 5.20
CA THR A 39 7.06 11.39 6.46
C THR A 39 6.03 12.46 6.15
N VAL A 40 4.94 12.47 6.90
CA VAL A 40 3.87 13.47 6.78
C VAL A 40 3.41 13.85 8.19
N THR A 41 3.50 15.14 8.52
CA THR A 41 2.90 15.69 9.73
C THR A 41 1.53 16.26 9.41
N THR A 42 0.52 15.85 10.17
CA THR A 42 -0.84 16.40 10.06
C THR A 42 -1.25 17.04 11.38
N ASN A 43 -2.46 17.62 11.42
CA ASN A 43 -3.01 18.13 12.67
C ASN A 43 -3.51 17.03 13.61
N LYS A 44 -3.54 15.77 13.15
CA LYS A 44 -4.00 14.61 13.92
C LYS A 44 -2.83 13.78 14.44
N ASP A 45 -1.83 13.55 13.61
CA ASP A 45 -0.73 12.64 13.90
C ASP A 45 0.48 12.89 12.97
N ASP A 46 1.60 12.28 13.33
CA ASP A 46 2.77 12.16 12.46
C ASP A 46 2.79 10.76 11.83
N TYR A 47 2.83 10.71 10.50
CA TYR A 47 2.81 9.46 9.74
C TYR A 47 4.15 9.16 9.08
N ILE A 48 4.49 7.88 9.07
CA ILE A 48 5.42 7.31 8.09
C ILE A 48 4.59 6.53 7.07
N ILE A 49 4.77 6.86 5.78
CA ILE A 49 4.05 6.23 4.67
C ILE A 49 5.01 5.34 3.90
N TYR A 50 4.84 4.03 4.01
CA TYR A 50 5.52 3.05 3.18
C TYR A 50 4.74 2.83 1.88
N ALA A 51 5.28 3.30 0.76
CA ALA A 51 4.58 3.28 -0.52
C ALA A 51 5.15 2.21 -1.46
N LYS A 52 4.27 1.42 -2.09
CA LYS A 52 4.59 0.55 -3.22
C LYS A 52 3.57 0.73 -4.33
N TYR A 53 4.00 0.57 -5.58
CA TYR A 53 3.09 0.57 -6.74
C TYR A 53 3.06 -0.80 -7.44
N HIS A 54 1.94 -1.11 -8.09
CA HIS A 54 1.79 -2.28 -8.94
C HIS A 54 0.86 -1.94 -10.11
N THR A 55 1.17 -2.40 -11.32
CA THR A 55 0.50 -1.92 -12.56
C THR A 55 -0.18 -2.99 -13.40
N THR A 56 -0.05 -4.25 -13.00
CA THR A 56 -0.60 -5.39 -13.73
C THR A 56 -1.60 -6.12 -12.84
N PRO A 57 -2.81 -5.58 -12.64
CA PRO A 57 -3.82 -6.28 -11.86
C PRO A 57 -4.20 -7.61 -12.52
N SER A 58 -4.65 -8.56 -11.71
CA SER A 58 -5.40 -9.72 -12.18
C SER A 58 -6.91 -9.42 -12.17
N GLY A 59 -7.67 -10.20 -12.93
CA GLY A 59 -9.11 -10.03 -13.09
C GLY A 59 -9.49 -9.08 -14.23
N SER A 60 -10.72 -9.22 -14.73
CA SER A 60 -11.30 -8.39 -15.80
C SER A 60 -12.41 -7.46 -15.31
N GLU A 61 -13.17 -7.89 -14.28
CA GLU A 61 -14.24 -7.09 -13.67
C GLU A 61 -13.84 -6.59 -12.28
N ASP A 62 -13.39 -7.51 -11.43
CA ASP A 62 -12.83 -7.22 -10.12
C ASP A 62 -11.30 -7.22 -10.20
N PHE A 63 -10.71 -6.04 -10.25
CA PHE A 63 -9.26 -5.89 -10.33
C PHE A 63 -8.59 -6.20 -8.99
N THR A 64 -7.51 -6.98 -9.03
CA THR A 64 -6.69 -7.28 -7.86
C THR A 64 -5.22 -6.98 -8.12
N TRP A 65 -4.62 -6.19 -7.24
CA TRP A 65 -3.19 -5.92 -7.22
C TRP A 65 -2.54 -6.74 -6.12
N SER A 66 -1.37 -7.31 -6.40
CA SER A 66 -0.62 -8.15 -5.46
C SER A 66 0.76 -7.56 -5.25
N PHE A 67 1.02 -7.08 -4.04
CA PHE A 67 2.28 -6.49 -3.62
C PHE A 67 3.06 -7.54 -2.86
N THR A 68 4.17 -7.97 -3.42
CA THR A 68 5.11 -8.89 -2.75
C THR A 68 6.15 -8.10 -1.99
N PHE A 69 6.66 -8.70 -0.92
CA PHE A 69 7.72 -8.13 -0.10
C PHE A 69 8.88 -9.12 -0.03
N SER A 70 10.08 -8.62 -0.29
CA SER A 70 11.31 -9.37 -0.01
C SER A 70 11.57 -9.43 1.49
N ASP A 71 12.46 -10.33 1.90
CA ASP A 71 12.86 -10.45 3.31
C ASP A 71 13.47 -9.15 3.83
N ASN A 72 14.26 -8.46 3.01
CA ASN A 72 14.84 -7.16 3.36
C ASN A 72 13.76 -6.10 3.56
N GLU A 73 12.74 -6.05 2.69
CA GLU A 73 11.63 -5.11 2.85
C GLU A 73 10.81 -5.41 4.12
N ILE A 74 10.62 -6.68 4.48
CA ILE A 74 9.96 -7.02 5.74
C ILE A 74 10.78 -6.57 6.95
N GLN A 75 12.10 -6.81 6.96
CA GLN A 75 12.97 -6.34 8.04
C GLN A 75 13.00 -4.82 8.12
N GLU A 76 13.05 -4.15 6.99
CA GLU A 76 12.96 -2.69 6.90
C GLU A 76 11.66 -2.16 7.50
N ILE A 77 10.52 -2.73 7.11
CA ILE A 77 9.20 -2.35 7.64
C ILE A 77 9.15 -2.50 9.16
N ILE A 78 9.71 -3.60 9.70
CA ILE A 78 9.80 -3.83 11.15
C ILE A 78 10.68 -2.75 11.79
N ASN A 79 11.89 -2.52 11.26
CA ASN A 79 12.82 -1.53 11.79
C ASN A 79 12.23 -0.11 11.77
N VAL A 80 11.50 0.25 10.72
CA VAL A 80 10.83 1.55 10.62
C VAL A 80 9.77 1.68 11.70
N HIS A 81 8.96 0.64 11.91
CA HIS A 81 7.93 0.62 12.95
C HIS A 81 8.50 0.69 14.37
N GLU A 82 9.58 -0.03 14.64
CA GLU A 82 10.19 -0.09 15.97
C GLU A 82 11.00 1.17 16.31
N ASN A 83 11.75 1.72 15.34
CA ASN A 83 12.64 2.85 15.59
C ASN A 83 11.94 4.22 15.54
N HIS A 84 10.69 4.29 15.06
CA HIS A 84 9.90 5.52 14.97
C HIS A 84 8.56 5.35 15.69
N SER A 85 8.61 4.87 16.93
CA SER A 85 7.42 4.64 17.77
C SER A 85 6.61 5.91 18.08
N ASP A 86 7.17 7.08 17.83
CA ASP A 86 6.50 8.39 17.89
C ASP A 86 5.61 8.68 16.67
N LYS A 87 5.68 7.87 15.61
CA LYS A 87 4.95 8.06 14.35
C LYS A 87 4.12 6.84 13.98
N THR A 88 2.95 7.09 13.41
CA THR A 88 2.09 6.04 12.92
C THR A 88 2.54 5.55 11.54
N LEU A 89 2.97 4.28 11.45
CA LEU A 89 3.28 3.63 10.18
C LEU A 89 2.00 3.23 9.43
N ILE A 90 1.87 3.69 8.19
CA ILE A 90 0.82 3.31 7.24
C ILE A 90 1.42 2.89 5.90
N PHE A 91 0.64 2.17 5.11
CA PHE A 91 1.05 1.70 3.79
C PHE A 91 0.19 2.33 2.71
N ALA A 92 0.83 2.89 1.68
CA ALA A 92 0.18 3.40 0.49
C ALA A 92 0.42 2.46 -0.71
N PHE A 93 -0.63 1.74 -1.10
CA PHE A 93 -0.61 0.83 -2.24
C PHE A 93 -1.19 1.50 -3.47
N ILE A 94 -0.30 1.90 -4.38
CA ILE A 94 -0.67 2.55 -5.64
C ILE A 94 -1.00 1.46 -6.66
N CYS A 95 -2.29 1.30 -6.89
CA CYS A 95 -2.86 0.30 -7.78
C CYS A 95 -3.04 0.91 -9.17
N GLY A 96 -1.96 0.88 -9.96
CA GLY A 96 -1.93 1.41 -11.33
C GLY A 96 -2.44 0.43 -12.37
N GLN A 97 -2.56 0.87 -13.62
CA GLN A 97 -2.80 -0.02 -14.76
C GLN A 97 -1.65 0.10 -15.77
N LYS A 98 -1.67 -0.71 -16.84
CA LYS A 98 -0.65 -0.61 -17.88
C LYS A 98 -0.70 0.75 -18.58
N GLN A 99 -1.90 1.30 -18.79
CA GLN A 99 -2.07 2.62 -19.37
C GLN A 99 -2.49 3.62 -18.30
N VAL A 100 -1.83 4.77 -18.31
CA VAL A 100 -2.09 5.87 -17.40
C VAL A 100 -3.49 6.47 -17.60
N SER A 101 -4.06 6.36 -18.80
CA SER A 101 -5.41 6.80 -19.13
C SER A 101 -6.52 5.93 -18.54
N ASP A 102 -6.19 4.79 -17.92
CA ASP A 102 -7.20 3.90 -17.36
C ASP A 102 -7.79 4.48 -16.08
N ASN A 103 -9.12 4.58 -16.02
CA ASN A 103 -9.86 5.25 -14.93
C ASN A 103 -9.91 4.44 -13.61
N ASN A 104 -9.37 3.22 -13.59
CA ASN A 104 -9.49 2.29 -12.46
C ASN A 104 -8.28 2.31 -11.52
N GLN A 105 -7.43 3.32 -11.65
CA GLN A 105 -6.26 3.49 -10.80
C GLN A 105 -6.66 4.05 -9.45
N ILE A 106 -6.12 3.48 -8.38
CA ILE A 106 -6.48 3.86 -7.01
C ILE A 106 -5.24 3.91 -6.11
N ILE A 107 -5.36 4.60 -4.99
CA ILE A 107 -4.41 4.52 -3.87
C ILE A 107 -5.17 3.93 -2.69
N ALA A 108 -4.71 2.80 -2.16
CA ALA A 108 -5.27 2.18 -0.97
C ALA A 108 -4.37 2.45 0.24
N ILE A 109 -4.96 2.94 1.33
CA ILE A 109 -4.27 3.18 2.60
C ILE A 109 -4.60 2.06 3.59
N VAL A 110 -3.56 1.33 3.98
CA VAL A 110 -3.63 0.19 4.90
C VAL A 110 -2.88 0.55 6.18
N ARG A 111 -3.51 0.30 7.33
CA ARG A 111 -2.91 0.54 8.65
C ARG A 111 -2.00 -0.62 9.06
N TRP A 112 -1.14 -0.38 10.04
CA TRP A 112 -0.21 -1.39 10.55
C TRP A 112 -0.89 -2.70 10.97
N ASP A 113 -1.95 -2.60 11.78
CA ASP A 113 -2.72 -3.75 12.28
C ASP A 113 -3.35 -4.57 11.14
N GLU A 114 -3.89 -3.90 10.13
CA GLU A 114 -4.43 -4.52 8.92
C GLU A 114 -3.33 -5.20 8.09
N PHE A 115 -2.17 -4.55 7.97
CA PHE A 115 -1.02 -5.10 7.26
C PHE A 115 -0.52 -6.40 7.91
N VAL A 116 -0.27 -6.40 9.22
CA VAL A 116 0.20 -7.61 9.95
C VAL A 116 -0.86 -8.70 10.08
N ALA A 117 -2.13 -8.36 9.84
CA ALA A 117 -3.21 -9.33 9.71
C ALA A 117 -3.24 -9.98 8.32
N CYS A 118 -2.70 -9.33 7.29
CA CYS A 118 -2.61 -9.86 5.92
C CYS A 118 -1.24 -10.48 5.60
N VAL A 119 -0.17 -9.97 6.21
CA VAL A 119 1.22 -10.32 5.93
C VAL A 119 1.86 -10.85 7.20
N ASP A 120 2.50 -12.01 7.11
CA ASP A 120 3.21 -12.62 8.23
C ASP A 120 4.63 -12.05 8.34
N VAL A 121 4.73 -10.87 8.95
CA VAL A 121 6.00 -10.15 9.14
C VAL A 121 7.02 -10.94 9.96
N ASN A 122 6.57 -11.83 10.85
CA ASN A 122 7.43 -12.66 11.70
C ASN A 122 7.68 -14.06 11.13
N LYS A 123 7.15 -14.38 9.94
CA LYS A 123 7.24 -15.70 9.28
C LYS A 123 6.90 -16.89 10.18
N GLN A 124 5.99 -16.70 11.15
CA GLN A 124 5.62 -17.75 12.11
C GLN A 124 4.71 -18.82 11.49
N GLN A 125 3.90 -18.44 10.52
CA GLN A 125 2.83 -19.24 9.92
C GLN A 125 3.07 -19.49 8.43
N PHE A 126 3.72 -18.56 7.71
CA PHE A 126 3.90 -18.65 6.26
C PHE A 126 5.38 -18.64 5.84
N ARG A 127 5.78 -19.61 5.00
CA ARG A 127 7.16 -19.78 4.49
C ARG A 127 7.38 -19.30 3.05
N GLY A 128 6.34 -18.87 2.32
CA GLY A 128 6.48 -18.34 0.96
C GLY A 128 6.82 -16.86 0.93
N THR A 129 6.77 -16.24 -0.26
CA THR A 129 6.96 -14.79 -0.44
C THR A 129 5.82 -13.99 0.22
N PRO A 130 6.09 -13.16 1.24
CA PRO A 130 5.07 -12.33 1.87
C PRO A 130 4.38 -11.44 0.85
N ARG A 131 3.05 -11.33 0.95
CA ARG A 131 2.23 -10.59 -0.01
C ARG A 131 1.04 -9.94 0.67
N LEU A 132 0.71 -8.72 0.25
CA LEU A 132 -0.60 -8.10 0.45
C LEU A 132 -1.29 -7.91 -0.89
N SER A 133 -2.60 -8.13 -0.92
CA SER A 133 -3.44 -7.82 -2.07
C SER A 133 -4.49 -6.79 -1.77
N VAL A 134 -4.74 -5.95 -2.77
CA VAL A 134 -5.84 -4.98 -2.81
C VAL A 134 -6.76 -5.39 -3.93
N LYS A 135 -8.02 -5.69 -3.61
CA LYS A 135 -9.07 -6.06 -4.54
C LYS A 135 -10.14 -4.98 -4.58
N VAL A 136 -10.46 -4.54 -5.79
CA VAL A 136 -11.61 -3.69 -6.08
C VAL A 136 -12.76 -4.59 -6.48
N VAL A 137 -13.89 -4.45 -5.79
CA VAL A 137 -15.14 -5.11 -6.17
C VAL A 137 -16.07 -4.08 -6.78
N LYS A 138 -16.61 -4.37 -7.97
CA LYS A 138 -17.53 -3.47 -8.67
C LYS A 138 -18.74 -3.14 -7.78
N GLY A 139 -19.09 -1.86 -7.70
CA GLY A 139 -20.20 -1.36 -6.88
C GLY A 139 -19.94 -1.33 -5.36
N SER A 140 -18.81 -1.88 -4.88
CA SER A 140 -18.47 -1.81 -3.44
C SER A 140 -17.89 -0.44 -3.08
N PRO A 141 -18.39 0.24 -2.03
CA PRO A 141 -17.79 1.48 -1.53
C PRO A 141 -16.46 1.25 -0.82
N ARG A 142 -16.06 -0.01 -0.60
CA ARG A 142 -14.84 -0.41 0.10
C ARG A 142 -13.91 -1.23 -0.78
N PHE A 143 -12.62 -1.14 -0.52
CA PHE A 143 -11.64 -2.10 -1.03
C PHE A 143 -11.58 -3.32 -0.12
N ARG A 144 -11.15 -4.46 -0.68
CA ARG A 144 -10.89 -5.69 0.07
C ARG A 144 -9.39 -5.94 0.11
N ILE A 145 -8.86 -6.24 1.27
CA ILE A 145 -7.45 -6.63 1.42
C ILE A 145 -7.31 -8.00 2.07
N TYR A 146 -6.28 -8.70 1.64
CA TYR A 146 -5.91 -10.05 2.08
C TYR A 146 -4.44 -10.29 1.75
N GLY A 147 -3.86 -11.43 2.10
CA GLY A 147 -2.44 -11.64 1.86
C GLY A 147 -1.95 -13.04 2.20
N SER A 148 -0.63 -13.18 2.30
CA SER A 148 0.01 -14.47 2.56
C SER A 148 -0.38 -15.10 3.90
N LYS A 149 -0.75 -14.29 4.91
CA LYS A 149 -1.25 -14.76 6.22
C LYS A 149 -2.77 -14.94 6.26
N ARG A 150 -3.48 -14.33 5.32
CA ARG A 150 -4.95 -14.29 5.29
C ARG A 150 -5.47 -14.54 3.88
N ALA A 151 -5.99 -15.73 3.63
CA ALA A 151 -6.68 -16.03 2.37
C ALA A 151 -7.92 -15.14 2.17
N ASP A 152 -8.27 -14.88 0.91
CA ASP A 152 -9.48 -14.13 0.54
C ASP A 152 -10.77 -14.89 0.83
N LEU A 153 -10.72 -16.21 0.81
CA LEU A 153 -11.81 -17.10 1.20
C LEU A 153 -11.38 -18.02 2.35
N LEU A 154 -12.29 -18.22 3.30
CA LEU A 154 -12.19 -19.23 4.35
C LEU A 154 -13.52 -19.98 4.39
N ASP A 155 -13.48 -21.30 4.20
CA ASP A 155 -14.67 -22.17 4.13
C ASP A 155 -15.73 -21.66 3.13
N GLY A 156 -15.27 -21.15 1.97
CA GLY A 156 -16.12 -20.60 0.92
C GLY A 156 -16.73 -19.22 1.21
N LYS A 157 -16.38 -18.58 2.34
CA LYS A 157 -16.86 -17.25 2.72
C LYS A 157 -15.78 -16.19 2.58
N ASP A 158 -16.20 -14.97 2.24
CA ASP A 158 -15.33 -13.78 2.19
C ASP A 158 -14.61 -13.59 3.54
N ASN A 159 -13.28 -13.70 3.53
CA ASN A 159 -12.40 -13.55 4.69
C ASN A 159 -11.50 -12.30 4.57
N THR A 160 -11.77 -11.45 3.58
CA THR A 160 -11.02 -10.21 3.35
C THR A 160 -11.32 -9.15 4.41
N ILE A 161 -10.33 -8.30 4.71
CA ILE A 161 -10.56 -7.07 5.49
C ILE A 161 -11.12 -6.02 4.54
N ARG A 162 -12.14 -5.27 4.98
CA ARG A 162 -12.75 -4.19 4.19
C ARG A 162 -12.22 -2.84 4.66
N ILE A 163 -11.69 -2.05 3.72
CA ILE A 163 -11.13 -0.72 4.01
C ILE A 163 -11.83 0.36 3.18
N GLU A 164 -11.97 1.55 3.75
CA GLU A 164 -12.63 2.69 3.09
C GLU A 164 -11.75 3.28 1.98
N ARG A 165 -12.38 3.75 0.89
CA ARG A 165 -11.67 4.26 -0.29
C ARG A 165 -11.07 5.66 -0.09
N ASN A 166 -11.61 6.43 0.84
CA ASN A 166 -11.28 7.84 1.06
C ASN A 166 -10.23 8.07 2.17
N ARG A 167 -9.64 7.01 2.74
CA ARG A 167 -8.69 7.10 3.87
C ARG A 167 -7.51 8.05 3.64
N LEU A 168 -7.01 8.20 2.41
CA LEU A 168 -5.94 9.16 2.10
C LEU A 168 -6.36 10.61 2.41
N ARG A 169 -7.65 10.95 2.24
CA ARG A 169 -8.21 12.28 2.56
C ARG A 169 -8.47 12.46 4.05
N GLU A 170 -8.35 11.40 4.83
CA GLU A 170 -8.60 11.39 6.27
C GLU A 170 -7.30 11.49 7.09
N LEU A 171 -6.14 11.44 6.44
CA LEU A 171 -4.84 11.72 7.08
C LEU A 171 -4.82 13.14 7.67
#